data_AF-A0A380S1V1-F1
#
_entry.id   AF-A0A380S1V1-F1
#
_cell.length_a   1.000
_cell.length_b   1.000
_cell.length_c   1.000
_cell.angle_alpha   90.00
_cell.angle_beta   90.00
_cell.angle_gamma   90.00
#
_symmetry.space_group_name_H-M   'P 1'
#
loop_
_entity.id
_entity.type
_entity.pdbx_description
1 polymer ?
#
loop_
_entity_poly.entity_id
_entity_poly.type
_entity_poly.pdbx_seq_one_letter_code
_entity_poly.pdbx_strand_id
1 'polypeptide(L)'
;MALWNSRPLNGAGAVNPFGGAPVKNNGEGRLAADSVKCPSCGSNIVYEPELSAMMCRNCGNIYAADTLEPRGSLGISKEHDYMGDSDMSEEDKKRHEIVCNSCGAALVADANTMSTMCPFCGSPALITRRMSREFKPDYIVPFKIDKDQAKKNMMAWLATKKYTPWGFKTKSRLTNMTALYVPFWLMDCVVHSDMSGTGKVGRGTTKTIYEVNTSMTYHVKGVPFDASVKIANKLMEAIEPFDYKDMVKFESRYLQGFYADKYEQLPSDMTERIIRRIGKFSRDESDIAFKKYDQFEKRFDKGFTWISDASVKYCLLPVWFMTVEFEGSQYQFAVNGQTGEASGQVPNTSVIDKLDWAVKLATGPLKWFPIAIAAVISIFIWMITNQSYADGFLAALLTVLIVIEVILLGTIAVVSGLAATAKIISSQMRKAANEINDYDKDPGLDAYLDSTSHTDFKVDEKFLRHVVLITDDNGHVIGERSIEV
;
A
#
# COMPACT_ATOMS: atom_id res chain seq x y z
N MET A 1 -21.52 -40.98 -43.98
CA MET A 1 -21.82 -40.43 -42.64
C MET A 1 -20.74 -39.40 -42.34
N ALA A 2 -20.85 -38.17 -42.82
CA ALA A 2 -21.73 -37.11 -42.31
C ALA A 2 -21.32 -36.75 -40.86
N LEU A 3 -20.99 -35.51 -40.49
CA LEU A 3 -21.17 -34.22 -41.15
C LEU A 3 -20.36 -33.19 -40.33
N TRP A 4 -19.68 -32.27 -41.02
CA TRP A 4 -19.54 -30.88 -40.57
C TRP A 4 -20.90 -30.34 -40.11
N ASN A 5 -20.95 -29.57 -39.01
CA ASN A 5 -21.78 -28.35 -38.95
C ASN A 5 -21.59 -27.55 -37.63
N SER A 6 -21.17 -26.29 -37.82
CA SER A 6 -21.63 -25.07 -37.11
C SER A 6 -21.68 -25.05 -35.57
N ARG A 7 -20.71 -24.35 -34.95
CA ARG A 7 -20.98 -23.61 -33.71
C ARG A 7 -21.58 -22.25 -34.06
N PRO A 8 -22.72 -21.86 -33.48
CA PRO A 8 -23.24 -20.51 -33.64
C PRO A 8 -22.42 -19.55 -32.78
N LEU A 9 -21.98 -18.46 -33.41
CA LEU A 9 -21.72 -17.20 -32.73
C LEU A 9 -23.07 -16.71 -32.20
N ASN A 10 -23.26 -16.72 -30.87
CA ASN A 10 -24.01 -15.70 -30.13
C ASN A 10 -23.95 -15.99 -28.63
N GLY A 11 -23.79 -14.91 -27.87
CA GLY A 11 -23.39 -14.90 -26.48
C GLY A 11 -24.53 -15.12 -25.48
N ALA A 12 -24.14 -15.67 -24.34
CA ALA A 12 -24.71 -15.46 -23.01
C ALA A 12 -23.92 -16.36 -22.06
N GLY A 13 -23.29 -15.79 -21.03
CA GLY A 13 -22.69 -16.56 -19.95
C GLY A 13 -21.16 -16.51 -19.88
N ALA A 14 -20.57 -15.31 -19.81
CA ALA A 14 -19.26 -15.18 -19.20
C ALA A 14 -19.45 -15.25 -17.67
N VAL A 15 -18.92 -16.30 -17.06
CA VAL A 15 -18.88 -16.47 -15.61
C VAL A 15 -17.84 -15.49 -15.05
N ASN A 16 -18.26 -14.61 -14.14
CA ASN A 16 -17.39 -13.63 -13.48
C ASN A 16 -16.30 -14.35 -12.66
N PRO A 17 -14.99 -14.14 -12.93
CA PRO A 17 -13.92 -14.79 -12.19
C PRO A 17 -13.67 -14.22 -10.78
N PHE A 18 -14.44 -13.21 -10.33
CA PHE A 18 -14.25 -12.52 -9.04
C PHE A 18 -15.35 -12.78 -8.00
N GLY A 19 -16.07 -13.90 -8.08
CA GLY A 19 -16.82 -14.44 -6.92
C GLY A 19 -17.97 -13.57 -6.38
N GLY A 20 -18.47 -12.60 -7.13
CA GLY A 20 -19.72 -11.91 -6.78
C GLY A 20 -20.93 -12.81 -7.09
N ALA A 21 -21.83 -13.00 -6.12
CA ALA A 21 -23.07 -13.75 -6.35
C ALA A 21 -23.85 -13.16 -7.54
N PRO A 22 -24.44 -13.99 -8.42
CA PRO A 22 -25.30 -13.49 -9.48
C PRO A 22 -26.51 -12.83 -8.83
N VAL A 23 -26.66 -11.52 -9.07
CA VAL A 23 -27.86 -10.78 -8.66
C VAL A 23 -29.05 -11.41 -9.39
N LYS A 24 -29.94 -12.06 -8.64
CA LYS A 24 -31.22 -12.52 -9.18
C LYS A 24 -32.04 -11.29 -9.53
N ASN A 25 -32.22 -11.04 -10.82
CA ASN A 25 -33.19 -10.08 -11.31
C ASN A 25 -34.60 -10.59 -11.01
N ASN A 26 -35.14 -10.20 -9.86
CA ASN A 26 -36.58 -10.18 -9.66
C ASN A 26 -37.09 -8.90 -10.33
N GLY A 27 -38.00 -9.07 -11.30
CA GLY A 27 -38.39 -8.04 -12.26
C GLY A 27 -39.18 -6.87 -11.69
N GLU A 28 -38.54 -6.01 -10.92
CA GLU A 28 -39.02 -4.67 -10.57
C GLU A 28 -37.88 -3.66 -10.76
N GLY A 29 -38.16 -2.59 -11.52
CA GLY A 29 -37.15 -1.69 -12.07
C GLY A 29 -36.41 -0.80 -11.05
N ARG A 30 -35.29 -0.22 -11.57
CA ARG A 30 -34.26 0.66 -10.96
C ARG A 30 -33.05 -0.14 -10.44
N LEU A 31 -31.80 0.08 -10.85
CA LEU A 31 -31.08 1.26 -11.34
C LEU A 31 -29.99 0.83 -12.35
N ALA A 32 -30.06 1.27 -13.61
CA ALA A 32 -28.85 1.41 -14.40
C ALA A 32 -28.24 2.76 -14.03
N ALA A 33 -27.04 2.79 -13.46
CA ALA A 33 -26.29 4.03 -13.39
C ALA A 33 -26.03 4.47 -14.84
N ASP A 34 -26.52 5.65 -15.24
CA ASP A 34 -26.27 6.21 -16.57
C ASP A 34 -24.75 6.32 -16.76
N SER A 35 -24.18 5.43 -17.57
CA SER A 35 -22.75 5.46 -17.87
C SER A 35 -22.47 6.62 -18.82
N VAL A 36 -21.86 7.68 -18.31
CA VAL A 36 -21.44 8.82 -19.13
C VAL A 36 -20.34 8.37 -20.10
N LYS A 37 -20.42 8.80 -21.36
CA LYS A 37 -19.46 8.48 -22.42
C LYS A 37 -18.41 9.57 -22.56
N CYS A 38 -17.17 9.17 -22.79
CA CYS A 38 -16.05 10.05 -23.08
C CYS A 38 -16.28 10.78 -24.41
N PRO A 39 -16.31 12.12 -24.43
CA PRO A 39 -16.45 12.89 -25.67
C PRO A 39 -15.35 12.63 -26.71
N SER A 40 -14.16 12.22 -26.27
CA SER A 40 -13.00 12.05 -27.16
C SER A 40 -12.85 10.66 -27.77
N CYS A 41 -13.26 9.59 -27.06
CA CYS A 41 -13.07 8.22 -27.55
C CYS A 41 -14.28 7.29 -27.38
N GLY A 42 -15.40 7.79 -26.84
CA GLY A 42 -16.65 7.02 -26.69
C GLY A 42 -16.64 5.92 -25.62
N SER A 43 -15.55 5.74 -24.87
CA SER A 43 -15.49 4.79 -23.75
C SER A 43 -16.25 5.33 -22.53
N ASN A 44 -16.57 4.47 -21.56
CA ASN A 44 -17.17 4.93 -20.30
C ASN A 44 -16.16 5.78 -19.51
N ILE A 45 -16.64 6.85 -18.89
CA ILE A 45 -15.86 7.64 -17.93
C ILE A 45 -16.27 7.30 -16.50
N VAL A 46 -15.31 7.36 -15.59
CA VAL A 46 -15.48 7.01 -14.17
C VAL A 46 -15.07 8.19 -13.31
N TYR A 47 -15.83 8.47 -12.24
CA TYR A 47 -15.45 9.47 -11.25
C TYR A 47 -14.29 8.96 -10.40
N GLU A 48 -13.20 9.73 -10.33
CA GLU A 48 -12.02 9.42 -9.51
C GLU A 48 -11.97 10.39 -8.31
N PRO A 49 -12.25 9.91 -7.09
CA PRO A 49 -12.28 10.75 -5.88
C PRO A 49 -10.95 11.47 -5.61
N GLU A 50 -9.82 10.85 -5.96
CA GLU A 50 -8.48 11.37 -5.71
C GLU A 50 -8.17 12.65 -6.50
N LEU A 51 -8.86 12.87 -7.61
CA LEU A 51 -8.77 14.11 -8.42
C LEU A 51 -10.02 14.98 -8.34
N SER A 52 -11.09 14.47 -7.72
CA SER A 52 -12.43 15.04 -7.81
C SER A 52 -12.87 15.29 -9.28
N ALA A 53 -12.56 14.35 -10.17
CA ALA A 53 -12.70 14.50 -11.63
C ALA A 53 -13.35 13.28 -12.30
N MET A 54 -13.93 13.47 -13.49
CA MET A 54 -14.41 12.37 -14.35
C MET A 54 -13.33 12.00 -15.36
N MET A 55 -13.04 10.72 -15.51
CA MET A 55 -11.89 10.28 -16.30
C MET A 55 -12.20 9.16 -17.26
N CYS A 56 -11.63 9.25 -18.45
CA CYS A 56 -11.61 8.16 -19.40
C CYS A 56 -10.40 7.25 -19.19
N ARG A 57 -10.63 6.03 -18.70
CA ARG A 57 -9.57 5.01 -18.54
C ARG A 57 -8.99 4.50 -19.86
N ASN A 58 -9.63 4.80 -20.99
CA ASN A 58 -9.19 4.33 -22.31
C ASN A 58 -8.26 5.32 -23.00
N CYS A 59 -8.61 6.62 -23.03
CA CYS A 59 -7.79 7.64 -23.69
C CYS A 59 -7.02 8.54 -22.72
N GLY A 60 -7.23 8.41 -21.40
CA GLY A 60 -6.53 9.20 -20.38
C GLY A 60 -7.04 10.65 -20.25
N ASN A 61 -8.08 11.05 -20.99
CA ASN A 61 -8.65 12.39 -20.86
C ASN A 61 -9.38 12.59 -19.52
N ILE A 62 -9.17 13.77 -18.95
CA ILE A 62 -9.72 14.19 -17.66
C ILE A 62 -10.72 15.33 -17.90
N TYR A 63 -11.89 15.17 -17.32
CA TYR A 63 -13.04 16.07 -17.45
C TYR A 63 -13.50 16.55 -16.09
N ALA A 64 -14.04 17.76 -16.05
CA ALA A 64 -14.73 18.27 -14.86
C ALA A 64 -15.97 17.42 -14.55
N ALA A 65 -16.22 17.16 -13.26
CA ALA A 65 -17.26 16.22 -12.86
C ALA A 65 -18.70 16.71 -13.08
N ASP A 66 -18.89 18.02 -13.08
CA ASP A 66 -20.18 18.70 -13.22
C ASP A 66 -20.52 19.04 -14.68
N THR A 67 -19.51 19.44 -15.46
CA THR A 67 -19.67 20.09 -16.76
C THR A 67 -19.14 19.24 -17.93
N LEU A 68 -18.37 18.18 -17.66
CA LEU A 68 -17.67 17.35 -18.66
C LEU A 68 -16.79 18.13 -19.64
N GLU A 69 -16.39 19.35 -19.29
CA GLU A 69 -15.43 20.12 -20.08
C GLU A 69 -14.07 19.43 -20.06
N PRO A 70 -13.39 19.29 -21.23
CA PRO A 70 -12.04 18.77 -21.27
C PRO A 70 -11.10 19.75 -20.55
N ARG A 71 -10.49 19.29 -19.46
CA ARG A 71 -9.58 20.10 -18.64
C ARG A 71 -8.13 19.70 -18.84
N GLY A 72 -7.90 18.47 -19.27
CA GLY A 72 -6.58 17.97 -19.60
C GLY A 72 -6.61 16.53 -20.07
N SER A 73 -5.44 15.98 -20.28
CA SER A 73 -5.24 14.57 -20.58
C SER A 73 -4.02 14.13 -19.81
N LEU A 74 -4.02 12.87 -19.36
CA LEU A 74 -2.77 12.21 -19.01
C LEU A 74 -1.75 12.31 -20.13
N GLY A 75 -2.19 12.55 -21.38
CA GLY A 75 -1.39 13.23 -22.39
C GLY A 75 -0.04 12.56 -22.59
N ILE A 76 0.04 11.23 -22.42
CA ILE A 76 1.26 10.45 -22.64
C ILE A 76 1.55 10.66 -24.11
N SER A 77 2.44 11.61 -24.40
CA SER A 77 2.77 11.97 -25.76
C SER A 77 3.27 10.69 -26.43
N LYS A 78 2.67 10.34 -27.57
CA LYS A 78 3.13 9.25 -28.45
C LYS A 78 4.48 9.60 -29.10
N GLU A 79 5.33 10.38 -28.45
CA GLU A 79 6.62 10.77 -29.01
C GLU A 79 7.53 9.55 -29.19
N HIS A 80 7.36 8.51 -28.37
CA HIS A 80 8.07 7.24 -28.51
C HIS A 80 7.06 6.08 -28.56
N ASP A 81 7.12 5.29 -29.64
CA ASP A 81 6.29 4.11 -29.80
C ASP A 81 6.84 2.93 -29.00
N TYR A 82 6.43 2.82 -27.74
CA TYR A 82 6.75 1.68 -26.88
C TYR A 82 5.83 0.47 -27.12
N MET A 83 4.98 0.48 -28.17
CA MET A 83 4.17 -0.68 -28.55
C MET A 83 5.04 -1.83 -29.08
N GLY A 84 6.31 -1.54 -29.43
CA GLY A 84 7.29 -2.55 -29.83
C GLY A 84 6.99 -3.16 -31.21
N ASP A 85 6.38 -2.38 -32.10
CA ASP A 85 6.11 -2.76 -33.50
C ASP A 85 7.33 -2.54 -34.43
N SER A 86 8.48 -2.16 -33.84
CA SER A 86 9.76 -1.95 -34.50
C SER A 86 10.60 -3.22 -34.62
N ASP A 87 11.42 -3.29 -35.68
CA ASP A 87 12.35 -4.38 -35.91
C ASP A 87 13.41 -4.47 -34.79
N MET A 88 13.67 -5.68 -34.30
CA MET A 88 14.70 -5.92 -33.28
C MET A 88 16.10 -5.50 -33.75
N SER A 89 16.81 -4.74 -32.92
CA SER A 89 18.20 -4.35 -33.16
C SER A 89 19.14 -5.57 -33.29
N GLU A 90 20.24 -5.42 -34.03
CA GLU A 90 21.27 -6.48 -34.14
C GLU A 90 21.96 -6.80 -32.80
N GLU A 91 21.95 -5.86 -31.84
CA GLU A 91 22.43 -6.11 -30.48
C GLU A 91 21.43 -6.93 -29.67
N ASP A 92 20.14 -6.64 -29.78
CA ASP A 92 19.07 -7.36 -29.09
C ASP A 92 19.01 -8.82 -29.53
N LYS A 93 19.28 -9.10 -30.81
CA LYS A 93 19.37 -10.46 -31.36
C LYS A 93 20.46 -11.33 -30.71
N LYS A 94 21.49 -10.71 -30.11
CA LYS A 94 22.59 -11.39 -29.42
C LYS A 94 22.29 -11.65 -27.93
N ARG A 95 21.22 -11.09 -27.39
CA ARG A 95 20.79 -11.29 -26.00
C ARG A 95 19.82 -12.46 -25.90
N HIS A 96 19.65 -12.97 -24.70
CA HIS A 96 18.73 -14.05 -24.43
C HIS A 96 17.69 -13.63 -23.40
N GLU A 97 16.49 -14.18 -23.58
CA GLU A 97 15.38 -14.03 -22.65
C GLU A 97 15.33 -15.29 -21.78
N ILE A 98 15.34 -15.11 -20.47
CA ILE A 98 15.21 -16.17 -19.48
C ILE A 98 13.78 -16.15 -18.96
N VAL A 99 13.02 -17.22 -19.24
CA VAL A 99 11.63 -17.35 -18.83
C VAL A 99 11.49 -18.37 -17.70
N CYS A 100 10.83 -18.00 -16.62
CA CYS A 100 10.51 -18.91 -15.53
C CYS A 100 9.20 -19.65 -15.79
N ASN A 101 9.22 -20.99 -15.81
CA ASN A 101 8.02 -21.81 -15.98
C ASN A 101 7.11 -21.81 -14.76
N SER A 102 7.63 -21.45 -13.58
CA SER A 102 6.84 -21.48 -12.34
C SER A 102 6.03 -20.21 -12.12
N CYS A 103 6.57 -19.03 -12.47
CA CYS A 103 5.88 -17.75 -12.26
C CYS A 103 5.68 -16.90 -13.52
N GLY A 104 6.20 -17.33 -14.68
CA GLY A 104 6.09 -16.60 -15.93
C GLY A 104 7.03 -15.39 -16.07
N ALA A 105 7.97 -15.19 -15.13
CA ALA A 105 8.98 -14.12 -15.24
C ALA A 105 9.77 -14.19 -16.53
N ALA A 106 9.92 -13.05 -17.21
CA ALA A 106 10.69 -12.90 -18.44
C ALA A 106 11.80 -11.88 -18.19
N LEU A 107 13.03 -12.38 -18.05
CA LEU A 107 14.22 -11.58 -17.77
C LEU A 107 15.08 -11.48 -19.02
N VAL A 108 15.71 -10.34 -19.23
CA VAL A 108 16.73 -10.13 -20.25
C VAL A 108 18.09 -10.18 -19.58
N ALA A 109 19.00 -10.97 -20.15
CA ALA A 109 20.38 -11.08 -19.69
C ALA A 109 21.34 -11.05 -20.89
N ASP A 110 22.60 -10.73 -20.61
CA ASP A 110 23.66 -10.90 -21.60
C ASP A 110 23.92 -12.40 -21.91
N ALA A 111 24.64 -12.69 -22.99
CA ALA A 111 24.86 -14.07 -23.45
C ALA A 111 25.65 -14.96 -22.47
N ASN A 112 26.45 -14.37 -21.58
CA ASN A 112 27.27 -15.06 -20.60
C ASN A 112 26.63 -15.09 -19.21
N THR A 113 25.57 -14.30 -18.97
CA THR A 113 24.83 -14.30 -17.71
C THR A 113 23.74 -15.35 -17.74
N MET A 114 23.91 -16.39 -16.93
CA MET A 114 22.92 -17.45 -16.73
C MET A 114 22.49 -17.49 -15.27
N SER A 115 21.17 -17.57 -15.04
CA SER A 115 20.65 -17.84 -13.70
C SER A 115 20.34 -19.32 -13.53
N THR A 116 20.65 -19.85 -12.36
CA THR A 116 20.18 -21.18 -11.91
C THR A 116 18.84 -21.10 -11.19
N MET A 117 18.41 -19.90 -10.76
CA MET A 117 17.21 -19.68 -9.92
C MET A 117 16.46 -18.41 -10.34
N CYS A 118 15.13 -18.47 -10.36
CA CYS A 118 14.31 -17.29 -10.65
C CYS A 118 14.44 -16.26 -9.51
N PRO A 119 14.77 -14.98 -9.79
CA PRO A 119 14.88 -13.95 -8.75
C PRO A 119 13.53 -13.60 -8.10
N PHE A 120 12.41 -13.82 -8.81
CA PHE A 120 11.08 -13.48 -8.31
C PHE A 120 10.50 -14.54 -7.38
N CYS A 121 10.57 -15.82 -7.75
CA CYS A 121 9.92 -16.91 -7.01
C CYS A 121 10.86 -17.98 -6.46
N GLY A 122 12.16 -17.91 -6.78
CA GLY A 122 13.15 -18.89 -6.33
C GLY A 122 13.08 -20.26 -7.02
N SER A 123 12.32 -20.42 -8.10
CA SER A 123 12.25 -21.69 -8.83
C SER A 123 13.48 -21.91 -9.74
N PRO A 124 14.03 -23.14 -9.82
CA PRO A 124 15.09 -23.47 -10.78
C PRO A 124 14.58 -23.69 -12.21
N ALA A 125 13.27 -23.64 -12.44
CA ALA A 125 12.64 -23.97 -13.72
C ALA A 125 12.73 -22.81 -14.73
N LEU A 126 13.96 -22.47 -15.13
CA LEU A 126 14.26 -21.41 -16.09
C LEU A 126 14.51 -21.99 -17.49
N ILE A 127 13.91 -21.37 -18.50
CA ILE A 127 14.14 -21.65 -19.92
C ILE A 127 14.78 -20.44 -20.57
N THR A 128 15.97 -20.62 -21.13
CA THR A 128 16.61 -19.60 -21.96
C THR A 128 16.10 -19.73 -23.40
N ARG A 129 15.57 -18.64 -23.95
CA ARG A 129 15.13 -18.53 -25.35
C ARG A 129 15.77 -17.31 -26.01
N ARG A 130 15.74 -17.27 -27.34
CA ARG A 130 16.11 -16.06 -28.09
C ARG A 130 15.08 -14.96 -27.82
N MET A 131 15.54 -13.72 -27.81
CA MET A 131 14.67 -12.55 -27.66
C MET A 131 13.53 -12.58 -28.68
N SER A 132 12.32 -12.35 -28.19
CA SER A 132 11.07 -12.42 -28.98
C SER A 132 10.54 -11.05 -29.42
N ARG A 133 10.95 -9.96 -28.75
CA ARG A 133 10.63 -8.57 -29.10
C ARG A 133 11.77 -7.64 -28.66
N GLU A 134 11.80 -6.43 -29.22
CA GLU A 134 12.79 -5.41 -28.88
C GLU A 134 12.76 -5.07 -27.38
N PHE A 135 13.95 -4.85 -26.82
CA PHE A 135 14.17 -4.39 -25.46
C PHE A 135 15.04 -3.14 -25.55
N LYS A 136 14.37 -1.99 -25.50
CA LYS A 136 14.97 -0.67 -25.79
C LYS A 136 14.63 0.35 -24.69
N PRO A 137 15.26 0.27 -23.53
CA PRO A 137 15.26 1.37 -22.57
C PRO A 137 15.92 2.60 -23.19
N ASP A 138 15.43 3.79 -22.85
CA ASP A 138 16.08 5.05 -23.24
C ASP A 138 17.27 5.33 -22.32
N TYR A 139 17.09 5.04 -21.03
CA TYR A 139 18.04 5.36 -19.98
C TYR A 139 18.26 4.20 -19.01
N ILE A 140 19.38 4.27 -18.31
CA ILE A 140 19.72 3.37 -17.23
C ILE A 140 20.43 4.14 -16.13
N VAL A 141 20.17 3.73 -14.90
CA VAL A 141 20.84 4.24 -13.72
C VAL A 141 21.80 3.17 -13.20
N PRO A 142 23.13 3.37 -13.21
CA PRO A 142 24.08 2.33 -12.81
C PRO A 142 23.98 1.93 -11.33
N PHE A 143 24.25 0.66 -11.02
CA PHE A 143 24.44 0.22 -9.62
C PHE A 143 25.64 0.94 -9.00
N LYS A 144 25.46 1.44 -7.77
CA LYS A 144 26.55 2.00 -6.93
C LYS A 144 26.86 1.13 -5.72
N ILE A 145 25.86 0.41 -5.24
CA ILE A 145 25.93 -0.40 -4.03
C ILE A 145 26.13 -1.87 -4.40
N ASP A 146 27.13 -2.50 -3.79
CA ASP A 146 27.38 -3.93 -3.96
C ASP A 146 26.39 -4.80 -3.15
N LYS A 147 26.42 -6.11 -3.40
CA LYS A 147 25.53 -7.08 -2.76
C LYS A 147 25.67 -7.11 -1.23
N ASP A 148 26.88 -6.91 -0.70
CA ASP A 148 27.12 -7.05 0.73
C ASP A 148 26.69 -5.79 1.49
N GLN A 149 26.83 -4.62 0.88
CA GLN A 149 26.27 -3.39 1.40
C GLN A 149 24.74 -3.40 1.35
N ALA A 150 24.14 -3.92 0.27
CA ALA A 150 22.69 -4.10 0.19
C ALA A 150 22.16 -5.03 1.30
N LYS A 151 22.84 -6.15 1.59
CA LYS A 151 22.52 -7.02 2.73
C LYS A 151 22.64 -6.30 4.07
N LYS A 152 23.65 -5.45 4.27
CA LYS A 152 23.81 -4.67 5.51
C LYS A 152 22.65 -3.71 5.70
N ASN A 153 22.27 -2.97 4.66
CA ASN A 153 21.16 -2.03 4.70
C ASN A 153 19.84 -2.74 4.99
N MET A 154 19.59 -3.88 4.32
CA MET A 154 18.46 -4.75 4.63
C MET A 154 18.43 -5.19 6.10
N MET A 155 19.57 -5.63 6.64
CA MET A 155 19.64 -6.05 8.05
C MET A 155 19.40 -4.89 9.01
N ALA A 156 19.91 -3.70 8.69
CA ALA A 156 19.65 -2.48 9.47
C ALA A 156 18.16 -2.14 9.46
N TRP A 157 17.51 -2.21 8.30
CA TRP A 157 16.07 -2.02 8.16
C TRP A 157 15.27 -3.09 8.92
N LEU A 158 15.60 -4.37 8.78
CA LEU A 158 14.97 -5.46 9.55
C LEU A 158 15.12 -5.27 11.06
N ALA A 159 16.17 -4.60 11.53
CA ALA A 159 16.37 -4.30 12.94
C ALA A 159 15.36 -3.25 13.47
N THR A 160 14.88 -2.33 12.63
CA THR A 160 13.87 -1.32 13.01
C THR A 160 12.47 -1.93 13.15
N LYS A 161 12.19 -3.02 12.42
CA LYS A 161 10.89 -3.69 12.44
C LYS A 161 10.68 -4.45 13.76
N LYS A 162 9.69 -3.97 14.52
CA LYS A 162 9.20 -4.59 15.77
C LYS A 162 8.30 -5.79 15.44
N TYR A 163 8.19 -6.71 16.39
CA TYR A 163 7.32 -7.91 16.30
C TYR A 163 7.66 -8.93 15.21
N THR A 164 8.76 -8.73 14.47
CA THR A 164 9.29 -9.73 13.54
C THR A 164 9.90 -10.93 14.30
N PRO A 165 9.51 -12.18 13.97
CA PRO A 165 10.03 -13.39 14.59
C PRO A 165 11.56 -13.47 14.56
N TRP A 166 12.17 -13.93 15.65
CA TRP A 166 13.63 -14.05 15.74
C TRP A 166 14.22 -14.96 14.66
N GLY A 167 13.54 -16.07 14.33
CA GLY A 167 13.95 -16.98 13.26
C GLY A 167 13.91 -16.36 11.85
N PHE A 168 13.16 -15.28 11.65
CA PHE A 168 13.08 -14.57 10.38
C PHE A 168 14.32 -13.70 10.12
N LYS A 169 14.89 -13.07 11.15
CA LYS A 169 16.04 -12.15 11.05
C LYS A 169 17.40 -12.85 10.84
N THR A 170 17.40 -14.08 10.35
CA THR A 170 18.63 -14.88 10.22
C THR A 170 19.38 -14.56 8.93
N LYS A 171 20.68 -14.25 9.05
CA LYS A 171 21.56 -13.88 7.91
C LYS A 171 21.57 -14.90 6.77
N SER A 172 21.40 -16.20 7.05
CA SER A 172 21.44 -17.26 6.03
C SER A 172 20.39 -17.11 4.93
N ARG A 173 19.26 -16.45 5.23
CA ARG A 173 18.15 -16.23 4.29
C ARG A 173 18.39 -15.06 3.34
N LEU A 174 19.37 -14.20 3.61
CA LEU A 174 19.73 -13.04 2.76
C LEU A 174 20.73 -13.38 1.64
N THR A 175 21.06 -14.67 1.47
CA THR A 175 22.09 -15.11 0.51
C THR A 175 21.63 -14.98 -0.95
N ASN A 176 20.32 -15.10 -1.20
CA ASN A 176 19.72 -15.15 -2.54
C ASN A 176 19.34 -13.78 -3.10
N MET A 177 19.88 -12.69 -2.54
CA MET A 177 19.69 -11.36 -3.08
C MET A 177 20.30 -11.26 -4.49
N THR A 178 19.48 -10.80 -5.43
CA THR A 178 19.81 -10.73 -6.86
C THR A 178 19.76 -9.29 -7.32
N ALA A 179 20.77 -8.87 -8.08
CA ALA A 179 20.74 -7.55 -8.72
C ALA A 179 19.84 -7.62 -9.95
N LEU A 180 18.86 -6.73 -9.97
CA LEU A 180 17.82 -6.65 -10.99
C LEU A 180 17.69 -5.19 -11.45
N TYR A 181 17.78 -4.97 -12.75
CA TYR A 181 17.31 -3.76 -13.38
C TYR A 181 15.81 -3.85 -13.58
N VAL A 182 15.06 -3.05 -12.84
CA VAL A 182 13.59 -3.01 -12.92
C VAL A 182 13.18 -1.94 -13.95
N PRO A 183 12.20 -2.23 -14.82
CA PRO A 183 11.70 -1.26 -15.79
C PRO A 183 10.82 -0.24 -15.10
N PHE A 184 11.13 1.04 -15.31
CA PHE A 184 10.34 2.17 -14.81
C PHE A 184 9.98 3.12 -15.94
N TRP A 185 8.78 3.66 -15.84
CA TRP A 185 8.34 4.83 -16.56
C TRP A 185 8.63 6.05 -15.69
N LEU A 186 9.57 6.90 -16.11
CA LEU A 186 9.86 8.17 -15.45
C LEU A 186 8.97 9.24 -16.06
N MET A 187 8.09 9.81 -15.26
CA MET A 187 7.14 10.82 -15.71
C MET A 187 7.57 12.23 -15.25
N ASP A 188 7.61 13.14 -16.21
CA ASP A 188 7.70 14.58 -15.97
C ASP A 188 6.35 15.20 -16.37
N CYS A 189 5.75 16.05 -15.53
CA CYS A 189 4.50 16.75 -15.88
C CYS A 189 4.31 18.04 -15.09
N VAL A 190 3.39 18.88 -15.57
CA VAL A 190 2.88 20.04 -14.83
C VAL A 190 1.60 19.62 -14.11
N VAL A 191 1.53 19.88 -12.81
CA VAL A 191 0.37 19.58 -11.97
C VAL A 191 -0.35 20.88 -11.64
N HIS A 192 -1.63 20.92 -11.95
CA HIS A 192 -2.54 21.99 -11.60
C HIS A 192 -3.49 21.49 -10.53
N SER A 193 -3.53 22.18 -9.39
CA SER A 193 -4.35 21.81 -8.25
C SER A 193 -5.13 23.00 -7.74
N ASP A 194 -6.45 22.92 -7.87
CA ASP A 194 -7.38 23.83 -7.23
C ASP A 194 -7.94 23.15 -5.99
N MET A 195 -7.90 23.83 -4.86
CA MET A 195 -8.45 23.31 -3.62
C MET A 195 -9.21 24.39 -2.88
N SER A 196 -10.28 23.98 -2.21
CA SER A 196 -11.03 24.87 -1.34
C SER A 196 -11.18 24.27 0.05
N GLY A 197 -11.37 25.13 1.03
CA GLY A 197 -11.66 24.71 2.39
C GLY A 197 -12.00 25.87 3.30
N THR A 198 -12.21 25.54 4.56
CA THR A 198 -12.52 26.49 5.62
C THR A 198 -11.36 26.53 6.61
N GLY A 199 -10.65 27.66 6.65
CA GLY A 199 -9.58 27.92 7.60
C GLY A 199 -10.11 28.62 8.85
N LYS A 200 -9.72 28.15 10.03
CA LYS A 200 -10.11 28.70 11.33
C LYS A 200 -8.85 29.17 12.05
N VAL A 201 -8.84 30.42 12.51
CA VAL A 201 -7.76 31.01 13.32
C VAL A 201 -8.34 31.42 14.68
N GLY A 202 -7.80 30.88 15.75
CA GLY A 202 -8.15 31.19 17.14
C GLY A 202 -7.13 32.15 17.76
N ARG A 203 -7.62 33.22 18.39
CA ARG A 203 -6.81 34.11 19.24
C ARG A 203 -7.56 34.40 20.53
N GLY A 204 -7.19 33.71 21.61
CA GLY A 204 -7.84 33.83 22.92
C GLY A 204 -9.32 33.44 22.86
N THR A 205 -10.21 34.39 23.14
CA THR A 205 -11.67 34.21 23.06
C THR A 205 -12.23 34.46 21.66
N THR A 206 -11.41 34.81 20.67
CA THR A 206 -11.88 35.07 19.30
C THR A 206 -11.54 33.92 18.36
N LYS A 207 -12.45 33.63 17.43
CA LYS A 207 -12.32 32.63 16.37
C LYS A 207 -12.73 33.26 15.05
N THR A 208 -11.79 33.35 14.11
CA THR A 208 -12.06 33.86 12.76
C THR A 208 -12.10 32.71 11.77
N ILE A 209 -13.09 32.72 10.89
CA ILE A 209 -13.35 31.69 9.89
C ILE A 209 -13.21 32.32 8.50
N TYR A 210 -12.37 31.70 7.67
CA TYR A 210 -12.09 32.09 6.29
C TYR A 210 -12.53 30.97 5.34
N GLU A 211 -13.12 31.35 4.20
CA GLU A 211 -13.18 30.51 3.02
C GLU A 211 -11.89 30.71 2.24
N VAL A 212 -11.21 29.62 1.93
CA VAL A 212 -9.88 29.64 1.35
C VAL A 212 -9.94 28.85 0.07
N ASN A 213 -9.61 29.51 -1.03
CA ASN A 213 -9.45 28.87 -2.34
C ASN A 213 -7.99 29.02 -2.76
N THR A 214 -7.32 27.90 -3.00
CA THR A 214 -5.92 27.85 -3.45
C THR A 214 -5.87 27.29 -4.85
N SER A 215 -5.15 27.95 -5.74
CA SER A 215 -4.80 27.44 -7.05
C SER A 215 -3.28 27.33 -7.14
N MET A 216 -2.79 26.14 -7.42
CA MET A 216 -1.37 25.81 -7.46
C MET A 216 -1.02 25.23 -8.82
N THR A 217 0.08 25.69 -9.39
CA THR A 217 0.71 25.08 -10.57
C THR A 217 2.17 24.83 -10.26
N TYR A 218 2.59 23.57 -10.34
CA TYR A 218 3.97 23.16 -10.05
C TYR A 218 4.41 22.05 -11.00
N HIS A 219 5.71 21.92 -11.22
CA HIS A 219 6.27 20.88 -12.07
C HIS A 219 6.83 19.75 -11.21
N VAL A 220 6.53 18.52 -11.60
CA VAL A 220 7.17 17.32 -11.06
C VAL A 220 8.04 16.67 -12.11
N LYS A 221 9.18 16.15 -11.68
CA LYS A 221 10.18 15.57 -12.57
C LYS A 221 10.67 14.21 -12.08
N GLY A 222 10.69 13.25 -12.99
CA GLY A 222 11.22 11.92 -12.76
C GLY A 222 10.40 11.11 -11.78
N VAL A 223 9.08 11.31 -11.71
CA VAL A 223 8.21 10.49 -10.84
C VAL A 223 8.24 9.05 -11.39
N PRO A 224 8.76 8.07 -10.64
CA PRO A 224 8.94 6.72 -11.14
C PRO A 224 7.67 5.89 -10.98
N PHE A 225 7.35 5.10 -12.01
CA PHE A 225 6.31 4.07 -11.97
C PHE A 225 6.88 2.77 -12.51
N ASP A 226 7.03 1.76 -11.65
CA ASP A 226 7.53 0.46 -12.09
C ASP A 226 6.53 -0.20 -13.04
N ALA A 227 7.06 -0.79 -14.09
CA ALA A 227 6.32 -1.42 -15.16
C ALA A 227 6.24 -2.96 -15.02
N SER A 228 6.60 -3.49 -13.84
CA SER A 228 6.63 -4.91 -13.51
C SER A 228 5.37 -5.30 -12.75
N VAL A 229 4.64 -6.34 -13.17
CA VAL A 229 3.46 -6.82 -12.41
C VAL A 229 3.88 -7.74 -11.24
N LYS A 230 5.11 -8.25 -11.26
CA LYS A 230 5.60 -9.30 -10.34
C LYS A 230 6.11 -8.76 -9.01
N ILE A 231 6.40 -7.48 -8.97
CA ILE A 231 6.85 -6.76 -7.79
C ILE A 231 5.69 -5.91 -7.31
N ALA A 232 5.44 -5.89 -6.01
CA ALA A 232 4.41 -5.02 -5.47
C ALA A 232 4.80 -3.54 -5.71
N ASN A 233 3.91 -2.77 -6.36
CA ASN A 233 4.09 -1.32 -6.60
C ASN A 233 4.58 -0.57 -5.36
N LYS A 234 3.93 -0.81 -4.21
CA LYS A 234 4.29 -0.20 -2.93
C LYS A 234 5.72 -0.54 -2.46
N LEU A 235 6.24 -1.73 -2.79
CA LEU A 235 7.63 -2.09 -2.47
C LEU A 235 8.62 -1.25 -3.28
N MET A 236 8.32 -1.03 -4.56
CA MET A 236 9.14 -0.17 -5.42
C MET A 236 9.05 1.28 -4.97
N GLU A 237 7.86 1.75 -4.59
CA GLU A 237 7.65 3.09 -4.06
C GLU A 237 8.36 3.32 -2.71
N ALA A 238 8.49 2.28 -1.88
CA ALA A 238 9.12 2.37 -0.57
C ALA A 238 10.66 2.43 -0.58
N ILE A 239 11.30 2.06 -1.70
CA ILE A 239 12.77 2.15 -1.86
C ILE A 239 13.23 3.41 -2.60
N GLU A 240 12.29 4.29 -2.91
CA GLU A 240 12.56 5.61 -3.47
C GLU A 240 13.06 6.59 -2.39
N PRO A 241 13.68 7.73 -2.76
CA PRO A 241 13.94 8.21 -4.13
C PRO A 241 15.19 7.59 -4.79
N PHE A 242 15.22 7.63 -6.12
CA PHE A 242 16.41 7.33 -6.92
C PHE A 242 17.12 8.65 -7.29
N ASP A 243 18.45 8.59 -7.48
CA ASP A 243 19.22 9.76 -7.92
C ASP A 243 19.41 9.74 -9.44
N TYR A 244 18.61 10.57 -10.12
CA TYR A 244 18.65 10.68 -11.59
C TYR A 244 19.82 11.51 -12.12
N LYS A 245 20.68 12.08 -11.26
CA LYS A 245 21.90 12.78 -11.73
C LYS A 245 22.90 11.83 -12.39
N ASP A 246 22.88 10.56 -12.00
CA ASP A 246 23.72 9.52 -12.60
C ASP A 246 23.03 8.77 -13.76
N MET A 247 21.84 9.22 -14.18
CA MET A 247 21.12 8.62 -15.28
C MET A 247 21.89 8.83 -16.59
N VAL A 248 22.17 7.74 -17.30
CA VAL A 248 22.87 7.75 -18.58
C VAL A 248 22.02 7.09 -19.64
N LYS A 249 22.30 7.37 -20.92
CA LYS A 249 21.65 6.66 -22.03
C LYS A 249 21.94 5.17 -21.91
N PHE A 250 20.92 4.37 -22.21
CA PHE A 250 21.07 2.92 -22.14
C PHE A 250 22.10 2.42 -23.15
N GLU A 251 23.03 1.61 -22.65
CA GLU A 251 23.93 0.81 -23.48
C GLU A 251 23.94 -0.64 -22.97
N SER A 252 23.94 -1.60 -23.88
CA SER A 252 23.90 -3.05 -23.57
C SER A 252 24.98 -3.49 -22.57
N ARG A 253 26.12 -2.79 -22.51
CA ARG A 253 27.25 -3.10 -21.60
C ARG A 253 26.88 -3.01 -20.11
N TYR A 254 25.87 -2.20 -19.75
CA TYR A 254 25.43 -2.06 -18.36
C TYR A 254 24.70 -3.29 -17.83
N LEU A 255 24.25 -4.20 -18.70
CA LEU A 255 23.61 -5.45 -18.31
C LEU A 255 24.61 -6.58 -18.02
N GLN A 256 25.92 -6.36 -18.20
CA GLN A 256 26.91 -7.41 -17.97
C GLN A 256 26.90 -7.84 -16.49
N GLY A 257 26.55 -9.11 -16.25
CA GLY A 257 26.44 -9.67 -14.91
C GLY A 257 25.17 -9.28 -14.14
N PHE A 258 24.21 -8.63 -14.79
CA PHE A 258 22.94 -8.20 -14.21
C PHE A 258 21.75 -8.75 -14.99
N TYR A 259 20.64 -8.96 -14.31
CA TYR A 259 19.36 -9.26 -14.97
C TYR A 259 18.60 -7.96 -15.17
N ALA A 260 17.88 -7.84 -16.28
CA ALA A 260 16.87 -6.80 -16.44
C ALA A 260 15.49 -7.43 -16.58
N ASP A 261 14.51 -6.90 -15.86
CA ASP A 261 13.12 -7.26 -16.08
C ASP A 261 12.57 -6.47 -17.28
N LYS A 262 11.60 -7.07 -17.96
CA LYS A 262 10.94 -6.45 -19.10
C LYS A 262 9.62 -5.83 -18.64
N TYR A 263 9.28 -4.66 -19.18
CA TYR A 263 8.00 -4.05 -18.86
C TYR A 263 6.84 -4.93 -19.33
N GLU A 264 5.82 -5.03 -18.50
CA GLU A 264 4.56 -5.74 -18.78
C GLU A 264 3.37 -4.78 -18.88
N GLN A 265 3.54 -3.55 -18.38
CA GLN A 265 2.52 -2.50 -18.39
C GLN A 265 3.04 -1.28 -19.14
N LEU A 266 2.20 -0.72 -20.01
CA LEU A 266 2.43 0.57 -20.63
C LEU A 266 1.97 1.70 -19.70
N PRO A 267 2.43 2.96 -19.90
CA PRO A 267 1.95 4.10 -19.12
C PRO A 267 0.43 4.25 -19.15
N SER A 268 -0.23 3.92 -20.27
CA SER A 268 -1.68 3.92 -20.40
C SER A 268 -2.37 2.94 -19.45
N ASP A 269 -1.75 1.77 -19.19
CA ASP A 269 -2.29 0.74 -18.30
C ASP A 269 -2.21 1.17 -16.82
N MET A 270 -1.31 2.10 -16.52
CA MET A 270 -1.04 2.60 -15.17
C MET A 270 -1.70 3.95 -14.85
N THR A 271 -2.53 4.47 -15.77
CA THR A 271 -3.34 5.70 -15.64
C THR A 271 -3.82 5.90 -14.19
N GLU A 272 -4.61 4.97 -13.66
CA GLU A 272 -5.19 5.06 -12.32
C GLU A 272 -4.13 5.22 -11.21
N ARG A 273 -3.02 4.49 -11.30
CA ARG A 273 -1.91 4.59 -10.33
C ARG A 273 -1.22 5.95 -10.40
N ILE A 274 -0.91 6.41 -11.62
CA ILE A 274 -0.29 7.72 -11.86
C ILE A 274 -1.11 8.81 -11.19
N ILE A 275 -2.42 8.77 -11.42
CA ILE A 275 -3.35 9.74 -10.90
C ILE A 275 -3.46 9.74 -9.39
N ARG A 276 -3.60 8.56 -8.76
CA ARG A 276 -3.66 8.47 -7.30
C ARG A 276 -2.40 9.07 -6.67
N ARG A 277 -1.24 8.79 -7.27
CA ARG A 277 0.06 9.28 -6.80
C ARG A 277 0.19 10.79 -6.97
N ILE A 278 -0.12 11.35 -8.14
CA ILE A 278 -0.08 12.80 -8.37
C ILE A 278 -1.14 13.53 -7.52
N GLY A 279 -2.35 12.98 -7.41
CA GLY A 279 -3.39 13.54 -6.54
C GLY A 279 -2.96 13.55 -5.07
N LYS A 280 -2.16 12.56 -4.63
CA LYS A 280 -1.54 12.57 -3.29
C LYS A 280 -0.57 13.73 -3.14
N PHE A 281 0.30 13.99 -4.12
CA PHE A 281 1.20 15.15 -4.10
C PHE A 281 0.46 16.47 -3.98
N SER A 282 -0.62 16.66 -4.73
CA SER A 282 -1.47 17.86 -4.62
C SER A 282 -2.06 18.04 -3.23
N ARG A 283 -2.47 16.94 -2.58
CA ARG A 283 -2.98 16.98 -1.20
C ARG A 283 -1.87 17.30 -0.20
N ASP A 284 -0.71 16.68 -0.32
CA ASP A 284 0.43 16.90 0.57
C ASP A 284 0.93 18.36 0.47
N GLU A 285 1.00 18.91 -0.74
CA GLU A 285 1.42 20.29 -0.98
C GLU A 285 0.42 21.30 -0.40
N SER A 286 -0.87 21.05 -0.60
CA SER A 286 -1.91 21.92 -0.05
C SER A 286 -1.87 22.01 1.48
N ASP A 287 -1.41 20.96 2.18
CA ASP A 287 -1.29 21.01 3.63
C ASP A 287 -0.26 22.06 4.07
N ILE A 288 0.76 22.36 3.24
CA ILE A 288 1.71 23.44 3.48
C ILE A 288 0.99 24.80 3.43
N ALA A 289 0.14 25.03 2.43
CA ALA A 289 -0.64 26.25 2.30
C ALA A 289 -1.55 26.51 3.51
N PHE A 290 -2.03 25.44 4.15
CA PHE A 290 -2.97 25.52 5.26
C PHE A 290 -2.32 25.58 6.64
N LYS A 291 -0.99 25.43 6.75
CA LYS A 291 -0.26 25.51 8.03
C LYS A 291 -0.47 26.82 8.80
N LYS A 292 -0.90 27.89 8.13
CA LYS A 292 -1.21 29.19 8.77
C LYS A 292 -2.52 29.21 9.56
N TYR A 293 -3.39 28.21 9.40
CA TYR A 293 -4.65 28.09 10.14
C TYR A 293 -4.51 27.07 11.26
N ASP A 294 -5.12 27.34 12.42
CA ASP A 294 -5.09 26.40 13.56
C ASP A 294 -5.92 25.14 13.27
N GLN A 295 -6.99 25.30 12.50
CA GLN A 295 -7.80 24.19 12.00
C GLN A 295 -8.21 24.49 10.56
N PHE A 296 -8.02 23.52 9.67
CA PHE A 296 -8.45 23.61 8.27
C PHE A 296 -9.35 22.43 7.93
N GLU A 297 -10.54 22.71 7.41
CA GLU A 297 -11.48 21.70 6.92
C GLU A 297 -11.50 21.77 5.39
N LYS A 298 -10.89 20.77 4.73
CA LYS A 298 -10.87 20.65 3.28
C LYS A 298 -12.28 20.38 2.75
N ARG A 299 -12.67 21.07 1.67
CA ARG A 299 -13.91 20.82 0.93
C ARG A 299 -13.59 20.04 -0.34
N PHE A 300 -13.79 18.73 -0.28
CA PHE A 300 -13.46 17.80 -1.36
C PHE A 300 -14.39 17.91 -2.57
N ASP A 301 -15.57 18.50 -2.39
CA ASP A 301 -16.59 18.72 -3.43
C ASP A 301 -16.22 19.83 -4.43
N LYS A 302 -15.22 20.65 -4.10
CA LYS A 302 -14.80 21.82 -4.91
C LYS A 302 -13.31 21.84 -5.25
N GLY A 303 -12.54 20.85 -4.78
CA GLY A 303 -11.16 20.66 -5.21
C GLY A 303 -11.10 19.97 -6.57
N PHE A 304 -10.07 20.22 -7.36
CA PHE A 304 -9.83 19.57 -8.64
C PHE A 304 -8.33 19.52 -8.92
N THR A 305 -7.82 18.36 -9.34
CA THR A 305 -6.43 18.21 -9.75
C THR A 305 -6.36 17.65 -11.16
N TRP A 306 -5.53 18.24 -12.01
CA TRP A 306 -5.26 17.75 -13.36
C TRP A 306 -3.79 17.97 -13.73
N ILE A 307 -3.35 17.30 -14.79
CA ILE A 307 -1.97 17.40 -15.28
C ILE A 307 -1.93 17.83 -16.74
N SER A 308 -0.84 18.51 -17.12
CA SER A 308 -0.51 18.90 -18.49
C SER A 308 0.95 18.61 -18.80
N ASP A 309 1.30 18.66 -20.10
CA ASP A 309 2.65 18.46 -20.64
C ASP A 309 3.38 17.21 -20.08
N ALA A 310 2.62 16.11 -19.97
CA ALA A 310 3.15 14.85 -19.48
C ALA A 310 4.12 14.24 -20.51
N SER A 311 5.34 13.94 -20.07
CA SER A 311 6.32 13.19 -20.85
C SER A 311 6.78 11.97 -20.06
N VAL A 312 7.04 10.88 -20.78
CA VAL A 312 7.41 9.60 -20.17
C VAL A 312 8.68 9.06 -20.84
N LYS A 313 9.65 8.65 -20.02
CA LYS A 313 10.90 8.03 -20.46
C LYS A 313 10.99 6.60 -19.92
N TYR A 314 11.43 5.65 -20.74
CA TYR A 314 11.69 4.30 -20.28
C TYR A 314 13.09 4.21 -19.66
N CYS A 315 13.17 3.95 -18.35
CA CYS A 315 14.42 3.84 -17.62
C CYS A 315 14.54 2.49 -16.89
N LEU A 316 15.74 1.93 -16.87
CA LEU A 316 16.08 0.81 -15.99
C LEU A 316 16.69 1.34 -14.68
N LEU A 317 16.05 1.02 -13.55
CA LEU A 317 16.53 1.41 -12.23
C LEU A 317 17.16 0.21 -11.49
N PRO A 318 18.27 0.40 -10.76
CA PRO A 318 19.00 -0.67 -10.12
C PRO A 318 18.34 -1.05 -8.79
N VAL A 319 17.91 -2.31 -8.66
CA VAL A 319 17.26 -2.83 -7.46
C VAL A 319 17.90 -4.14 -7.05
N TRP A 320 18.29 -4.26 -5.78
CA TRP A 320 18.61 -5.53 -5.17
C TRP A 320 17.32 -6.17 -4.68
N PHE A 321 16.86 -7.21 -5.36
CA PHE A 321 15.60 -7.87 -5.06
C PHE A 321 15.82 -9.24 -4.43
N MET A 322 14.92 -9.62 -3.52
CA MET A 322 14.89 -10.98 -2.99
C MET A 322 13.50 -11.39 -2.53
N THR A 323 13.25 -12.70 -2.65
CA THR A 323 12.06 -13.36 -2.07
C THR A 323 12.51 -14.38 -1.04
N VAL A 324 11.91 -14.32 0.16
CA VAL A 324 12.16 -15.25 1.26
C VAL A 324 10.91 -16.06 1.53
N GLU A 325 11.02 -17.37 1.57
CA GLU A 325 9.97 -18.25 2.07
C GLU A 325 10.11 -18.45 3.59
N PHE A 326 9.04 -18.23 4.34
CA PHE A 326 8.98 -18.45 5.77
C PHE A 326 7.59 -18.92 6.19
N GLU A 327 7.52 -20.03 6.94
CA GLU A 327 6.25 -20.65 7.40
C GLU A 327 5.22 -20.86 6.26
N GLY A 328 5.70 -21.21 5.06
CA GLY A 328 4.87 -21.45 3.86
C GLY A 328 4.37 -20.18 3.15
N SER A 329 4.77 -18.99 3.61
CA SER A 329 4.46 -17.70 2.97
C SER A 329 5.71 -17.09 2.33
N GLN A 330 5.54 -16.38 1.22
CA GLN A 330 6.61 -15.66 0.54
C GLN A 330 6.61 -14.18 0.93
N TYR A 331 7.80 -13.65 1.20
CA TYR A 331 8.03 -12.27 1.59
C TYR A 331 9.02 -11.64 0.62
N GLN A 332 8.62 -10.54 -0.01
CA GLN A 332 9.45 -9.80 -0.95
C GLN A 332 10.17 -8.66 -0.24
N PHE A 333 11.40 -8.42 -0.68
CA PHE A 333 12.20 -7.30 -0.23
C PHE A 333 12.97 -6.69 -1.38
N ALA A 334 13.23 -5.41 -1.26
CA ALA A 334 13.99 -4.65 -2.23
C ALA A 334 14.93 -3.67 -1.51
N VAL A 335 16.08 -3.43 -2.13
CA VAL A 335 17.02 -2.38 -1.72
C VAL A 335 17.40 -1.57 -2.95
N ASN A 336 17.32 -0.26 -2.85
CA ASN A 336 17.75 0.66 -3.88
C ASN A 336 19.25 0.49 -4.16
N GLY A 337 19.60 0.20 -5.41
CA GLY A 337 20.98 -0.07 -5.84
C GLY A 337 21.90 1.16 -5.89
N GLN A 338 21.38 2.36 -5.66
CA GLN A 338 22.14 3.61 -5.55
C GLN A 338 22.20 4.14 -4.12
N THR A 339 21.04 4.33 -3.50
CA THR A 339 20.90 5.02 -2.20
C THR A 339 21.00 4.06 -1.03
N GLY A 340 20.61 2.80 -1.25
CA GLY A 340 20.63 1.77 -0.24
C GLY A 340 19.38 1.74 0.63
N GLU A 341 18.37 2.55 0.32
CA GLU A 341 17.06 2.49 0.96
C GLU A 341 16.47 1.09 0.81
N ALA A 342 16.01 0.50 1.90
CA ALA A 342 15.59 -0.89 1.95
C ALA A 342 14.15 -0.98 2.44
N SER A 343 13.35 -1.84 1.83
CA SER A 343 11.99 -2.11 2.30
C SER A 343 11.55 -3.54 1.97
N GLY A 344 10.41 -3.97 2.53
CA GLY A 344 9.84 -5.28 2.31
C GLY A 344 8.74 -5.64 3.30
N GLN A 345 8.31 -6.90 3.26
CA GLN A 345 7.26 -7.43 4.15
C GLN A 345 7.86 -8.36 5.20
N VAL A 346 7.37 -8.31 6.44
CA VAL A 346 7.83 -9.19 7.52
C VAL A 346 6.67 -10.03 8.06
N PRO A 347 6.89 -11.28 8.49
CA PRO A 347 5.86 -12.02 9.20
C PRO A 347 5.54 -11.30 10.50
N ASN A 348 4.30 -10.87 10.66
CA ASN A 348 3.82 -10.15 11.84
C ASN A 348 3.00 -11.03 12.80
N THR A 349 2.63 -12.23 12.38
CA THR A 349 1.58 -13.02 13.04
C THR A 349 2.10 -14.13 13.94
N SER A 350 3.24 -14.78 13.72
CA SER A 350 3.53 -16.02 14.46
C SER A 350 3.73 -15.85 15.98
N VAL A 351 4.14 -14.67 16.45
CA VAL A 351 4.22 -14.34 17.89
C VAL A 351 2.84 -13.96 18.44
N ILE A 352 2.09 -13.15 17.68
CA ILE A 352 0.75 -12.70 18.05
C ILE A 352 -0.24 -13.87 18.07
N ASP A 353 -0.15 -14.77 17.10
CA ASP A 353 -0.96 -15.98 16.97
C ASP A 353 -0.71 -16.96 18.11
N LYS A 354 0.55 -17.12 18.55
CA LYS A 354 0.89 -17.92 19.74
C LYS A 354 0.30 -17.32 21.00
N LEU A 355 0.35 -15.99 21.14
CA LEU A 355 -0.28 -15.29 22.27
C LEU A 355 -1.80 -15.44 22.24
N ASP A 356 -2.43 -15.26 21.07
CA ASP A 356 -3.88 -15.45 20.88
C ASP A 356 -4.30 -16.90 21.14
N TRP A 357 -3.50 -17.89 20.73
CA TRP A 357 -3.73 -19.29 21.05
C TRP A 357 -3.68 -19.55 22.55
N ALA A 358 -2.67 -19.02 23.25
CA ALA A 358 -2.55 -19.16 24.70
C ALA A 358 -3.72 -18.49 25.44
N VAL A 359 -4.14 -17.30 24.98
CA VAL A 359 -5.33 -16.60 25.50
C VAL A 359 -6.60 -17.40 25.25
N LYS A 360 -6.78 -17.99 24.05
CA LYS A 360 -7.92 -18.86 23.74
C LYS A 360 -7.93 -20.12 24.60
N LEU A 361 -6.77 -20.71 24.91
CA LEU A 361 -6.68 -21.86 25.81
C LEU A 361 -7.09 -21.48 27.24
N ALA A 362 -6.62 -20.34 27.74
CA ALA A 362 -6.94 -19.84 29.08
C ALA A 362 -8.40 -19.37 29.23
N THR A 363 -9.01 -18.86 28.16
CA THR A 363 -10.39 -18.33 28.17
C THR A 363 -11.43 -19.28 27.58
N GLY A 364 -10.98 -20.40 27.02
CA GLY A 364 -11.78 -21.41 26.36
C GLY A 364 -12.50 -22.35 27.34
N PRO A 365 -13.05 -23.48 26.86
CA PRO A 365 -13.90 -24.35 27.66
C PRO A 365 -13.18 -24.99 28.87
N LEU A 366 -11.85 -25.07 28.84
CA LEU A 366 -11.05 -25.60 29.95
C LEU A 366 -11.21 -24.80 31.25
N LYS A 367 -11.56 -23.50 31.19
CA LYS A 367 -11.78 -22.69 32.40
C LYS A 367 -12.97 -23.15 33.23
N TRP A 368 -13.92 -23.86 32.62
CA TRP A 368 -15.10 -24.39 33.32
C TRP A 368 -14.74 -25.61 34.17
N PHE A 369 -13.63 -26.28 33.91
CA PHE A 369 -13.18 -27.44 34.66
C PHE A 369 -12.86 -27.11 36.13
N PRO A 370 -12.00 -26.12 36.47
CA PRO A 370 -11.76 -25.74 37.85
C PRO A 370 -13.00 -25.10 38.51
N ILE A 371 -13.86 -24.42 37.76
CA ILE A 371 -15.15 -23.90 38.28
C ILE A 371 -16.07 -25.06 38.69
N ALA A 372 -16.18 -26.10 37.87
CA ALA A 372 -16.96 -27.29 38.18
C ALA A 372 -16.39 -28.03 39.40
N ILE A 373 -15.06 -28.15 39.51
CA ILE A 373 -14.39 -28.73 40.69
C ILE A 373 -14.71 -27.90 41.94
N ALA A 374 -14.61 -26.57 41.87
CA ALA A 374 -14.94 -25.70 42.99
C ALA A 374 -16.40 -25.89 43.44
N ALA A 375 -17.36 -25.94 42.50
CA ALA A 375 -18.76 -26.17 42.82
C ALA A 375 -19.01 -27.54 43.49
N VAL A 376 -18.31 -28.59 43.05
CA VAL A 376 -18.37 -29.91 43.70
C VAL A 376 -17.80 -29.84 45.12
N ILE A 377 -16.68 -29.15 45.33
CA ILE A 377 -16.10 -28.93 46.66
C ILE A 377 -17.08 -28.19 47.58
N SER A 378 -17.76 -27.14 47.09
CA SER A 378 -18.77 -26.42 47.87
C SER A 378 -19.93 -27.33 48.30
N ILE A 379 -20.35 -28.28 47.45
CA ILE A 379 -21.36 -29.29 47.79
C ILE A 379 -20.85 -30.22 48.90
N PHE A 380 -19.61 -30.71 48.80
CA PHE A 380 -19.01 -31.54 49.85
C PHE A 380 -18.87 -30.79 51.18
N ILE A 381 -18.44 -29.54 51.16
CA ILE A 381 -18.38 -28.66 52.33
C ILE A 381 -19.77 -28.56 52.97
N TRP A 382 -20.80 -28.26 52.18
CA TRP A 382 -22.18 -28.18 52.66
C TRP A 382 -22.65 -29.49 53.30
N MET A 383 -22.41 -30.63 52.65
CA MET A 383 -22.76 -31.95 53.18
C MET A 383 -22.09 -32.25 54.53
N ILE A 384 -20.81 -31.92 54.67
CA ILE A 384 -20.05 -32.11 55.92
C ILE A 384 -20.59 -31.19 57.02
N THR A 385 -20.85 -29.92 56.71
CA THR A 385 -21.37 -28.95 57.71
C THR A 385 -22.78 -29.25 58.19
N ASN A 386 -23.59 -29.96 57.40
CA ASN A 386 -24.97 -30.29 57.74
C ASN A 386 -25.10 -31.64 58.49
N GLN A 387 -24.01 -32.37 58.70
CA GLN A 387 -23.98 -33.55 59.57
C GLN A 387 -23.66 -33.16 61.02
N SER A 388 -24.47 -33.65 61.96
CA SER A 388 -24.32 -33.46 63.41
C SER A 388 -23.25 -34.36 64.05
N TYR A 389 -22.08 -34.48 63.42
CA TYR A 389 -20.95 -35.29 63.93
C TYR A 389 -19.71 -34.45 64.19
N ALA A 390 -19.32 -34.37 65.47
CA ALA A 390 -18.12 -33.70 65.95
C ALA A 390 -16.94 -34.68 66.04
N ASP A 391 -16.44 -35.13 64.88
CA ASP A 391 -15.24 -35.97 64.80
C ASP A 391 -14.06 -35.16 64.25
N GLY A 392 -12.90 -35.23 64.92
CA GLY A 392 -11.75 -34.36 64.61
C GLY A 392 -11.22 -34.51 63.18
N PHE A 393 -11.45 -35.67 62.57
CA PHE A 393 -11.11 -35.96 61.18
C PHE A 393 -11.92 -35.12 60.17
N LEU A 394 -13.24 -34.97 60.38
CA LEU A 394 -14.11 -34.21 59.47
C LEU A 394 -13.80 -32.71 59.51
N ALA A 395 -13.42 -32.19 60.69
CA ALA A 395 -12.95 -30.81 60.83
C ALA A 395 -11.66 -30.56 60.04
N ALA A 396 -10.69 -31.47 60.09
CA ALA A 396 -9.46 -31.37 59.31
C ALA A 396 -9.74 -31.43 57.79
N LEU A 397 -10.59 -32.35 57.35
CA LEU A 397 -11.00 -32.46 55.94
C LEU A 397 -11.67 -31.17 55.44
N LEU A 398 -12.57 -30.59 56.24
CA LEU A 398 -13.25 -29.33 55.93
C LEU A 398 -12.25 -28.19 55.71
N THR A 399 -11.26 -28.05 56.60
CA THR A 399 -10.23 -27.01 56.45
C THR A 399 -9.42 -27.17 55.17
N VAL A 400 -9.07 -28.39 54.79
CA VAL A 400 -8.34 -28.68 53.54
C VAL A 400 -9.20 -28.32 52.32
N LEU A 401 -10.48 -28.69 52.31
CA LEU A 401 -11.39 -28.39 51.21
C LEU A 401 -11.58 -26.88 51.01
N ILE A 402 -11.76 -26.12 52.09
CA ILE A 402 -11.87 -24.65 52.04
C ILE A 402 -10.58 -24.04 51.47
N VAL A 403 -9.40 -24.51 51.91
CA VAL A 403 -8.12 -24.03 51.40
C VAL A 403 -7.99 -24.30 49.89
N ILE A 404 -8.37 -25.50 49.44
CA ILE A 404 -8.34 -25.86 48.01
C ILE A 404 -9.31 -24.97 47.22
N GLU A 405 -10.51 -24.71 47.73
CA GLU A 405 -11.51 -23.86 47.08
C GLU A 405 -11.01 -22.42 46.92
N VAL A 406 -10.41 -21.84 47.96
CA VAL A 406 -9.83 -20.49 47.91
C VAL A 406 -8.70 -20.42 46.89
N ILE A 407 -7.82 -21.44 46.83
CA ILE A 407 -6.73 -21.50 45.85
C ILE A 407 -7.30 -21.63 44.42
N LEU A 408 -8.31 -22.47 44.20
CA LEU A 408 -8.96 -22.63 42.89
C LEU A 408 -9.62 -21.33 42.42
N LEU A 409 -10.41 -20.68 43.28
CA LEU A 409 -11.07 -19.42 42.92
C LEU A 409 -10.06 -18.29 42.69
N GLY A 410 -9.01 -18.21 43.52
CA GLY A 410 -7.91 -17.25 43.35
C GLY A 410 -7.16 -17.44 42.04
N THR A 411 -6.82 -18.68 41.69
CA THR A 411 -6.15 -19.00 40.41
C THR A 411 -7.04 -18.70 39.20
N ILE A 412 -8.34 -19.00 39.26
CA ILE A 412 -9.30 -18.64 38.19
C ILE A 412 -9.34 -17.12 37.98
N ALA A 413 -9.43 -16.34 39.07
CA ALA A 413 -9.49 -14.90 38.99
C ALA A 413 -8.20 -14.31 38.39
N VAL A 414 -7.04 -14.78 38.83
CA VAL A 414 -5.73 -14.35 38.31
C VAL A 414 -5.57 -14.72 36.84
N VAL A 415 -5.86 -15.96 36.45
CA VAL A 415 -5.74 -16.42 35.05
C VAL A 415 -6.72 -15.66 34.15
N SER A 416 -7.95 -15.41 34.60
CA SER A 416 -8.94 -14.65 33.83
C SER A 416 -8.52 -13.19 33.64
N GLY A 417 -7.99 -12.56 34.71
CA GLY A 417 -7.46 -11.20 34.65
C GLY A 417 -6.27 -11.08 33.70
N LEU A 418 -5.30 -12.01 33.80
CA LEU A 418 -4.14 -12.07 32.91
C LEU A 418 -4.53 -12.35 31.46
N ALA A 419 -5.54 -13.19 31.21
CA ALA A 419 -6.00 -13.46 29.86
C ALA A 419 -6.74 -12.27 29.24
N ALA A 420 -7.51 -11.51 30.03
CA ALA A 420 -8.17 -10.30 29.57
C ALA A 420 -7.15 -9.21 29.19
N THR A 421 -6.13 -8.98 30.02
CA THR A 421 -5.04 -8.04 29.71
C THR A 421 -4.22 -8.50 28.51
N ALA A 422 -3.89 -9.79 28.43
CA ALA A 422 -3.18 -10.37 27.29
C ALA A 422 -3.96 -10.23 25.97
N LYS A 423 -5.30 -10.34 25.99
CA LYS A 423 -6.15 -10.12 24.80
C LYS A 423 -6.13 -8.66 24.34
N ILE A 424 -6.15 -7.71 25.27
CA ILE A 424 -6.03 -6.28 24.94
C ILE A 424 -4.65 -6.02 24.32
N ILE A 425 -3.59 -6.53 24.95
CA ILE A 425 -2.22 -6.41 24.46
C ILE A 425 -2.07 -7.05 23.08
N SER A 426 -2.59 -8.27 22.85
CA SER A 426 -2.50 -8.93 21.54
C SER A 426 -3.22 -8.14 20.46
N SER A 427 -4.39 -7.56 20.76
CA SER A 427 -5.13 -6.72 19.82
C SER A 427 -4.39 -5.43 19.46
N GLN A 428 -3.78 -4.76 20.44
CA GLN A 428 -2.97 -3.56 20.23
C GLN A 428 -1.70 -3.88 19.43
N MET A 429 -1.02 -4.97 19.80
CA MET A 429 0.13 -5.48 19.06
C MET A 429 -0.24 -5.80 17.62
N ARG A 430 -1.41 -6.38 17.35
CA ARG A 430 -1.85 -6.73 15.99
C ARG A 430 -2.12 -5.51 15.14
N LYS A 431 -2.75 -4.47 15.70
CA LYS A 431 -2.93 -3.19 15.01
C LYS A 431 -1.58 -2.57 14.68
N ALA A 432 -0.70 -2.44 15.67
CA ALA A 432 0.65 -1.90 15.47
C ALA A 432 1.46 -2.74 14.46
N ALA A 433 1.35 -4.07 14.51
CA ALA A 433 2.08 -4.95 13.62
C ALA A 433 1.51 -4.99 12.20
N ASN A 434 0.22 -4.68 12.00
CA ASN A 434 -0.35 -4.48 10.66
C ASN A 434 0.07 -3.13 10.07
N GLU A 435 0.13 -2.07 10.88
CA GLU A 435 0.66 -0.76 10.45
C GLU A 435 2.15 -0.83 10.10
N ILE A 436 2.95 -1.60 10.86
CA ILE A 436 4.39 -1.80 10.61
C ILE A 436 4.67 -2.70 9.39
N ASN A 437 3.71 -3.53 8.99
CA ASN A 437 3.85 -4.52 7.92
C ASN A 437 3.24 -4.08 6.58
N ASP A 438 2.71 -2.85 6.50
CA ASP A 438 2.64 -2.20 5.19
C ASP A 438 4.06 -1.80 4.78
N TYR A 439 4.31 -1.67 3.48
CA TYR A 439 5.59 -1.17 3.00
C TYR A 439 5.88 0.22 3.58
N ASP A 440 7.14 0.62 3.65
CA ASP A 440 7.46 1.97 4.14
C ASP A 440 6.79 3.03 3.27
N LYS A 441 6.51 4.19 3.89
CA LYS A 441 5.78 5.26 3.21
C LYS A 441 6.61 5.77 2.04
N ASP A 442 5.99 5.82 0.87
CA ASP A 442 6.56 6.38 -0.34
C ASP A 442 6.91 7.87 -0.15
N PRO A 443 7.97 8.38 -0.82
CA PRO A 443 8.37 9.78 -0.71
C PRO A 443 7.26 10.75 -1.03
N GLY A 444 7.30 11.93 -0.41
CA GLY A 444 6.40 13.03 -0.69
C GLY A 444 6.73 13.77 -1.98
N LEU A 445 5.99 14.84 -2.26
CA LEU A 445 6.23 15.71 -3.41
C LEU A 445 7.63 16.34 -3.40
N ASP A 446 8.21 16.56 -2.23
CA ASP A 446 9.53 17.18 -2.04
C ASP A 446 10.66 16.44 -2.77
N ALA A 447 10.53 15.13 -2.94
CA ALA A 447 11.50 14.33 -3.69
C ALA A 447 11.46 14.57 -5.21
N TYR A 448 10.34 15.08 -5.75
CA TYR A 448 10.06 15.17 -7.18
C TYR A 448 9.79 16.57 -7.69
N LEU A 449 9.66 17.55 -6.79
CA LEU A 449 9.38 18.94 -7.14
C LEU A 449 10.56 19.56 -7.90
N ASP A 450 10.28 20.11 -9.09
CA ASP A 450 11.31 20.83 -9.85
C ASP A 450 11.47 22.27 -9.34
N SER A 451 12.41 22.45 -8.42
CA SER A 451 12.78 23.76 -7.86
C SER A 451 13.31 24.78 -8.88
N THR A 452 13.64 24.37 -10.11
CA THR A 452 14.14 25.28 -11.15
C THR A 452 13.03 25.88 -12.02
N SER A 453 11.86 25.24 -12.02
CA SER A 453 10.68 25.70 -12.74
C SER A 453 9.90 26.75 -11.92
N HIS A 454 9.14 27.61 -12.59
CA HIS A 454 8.27 28.57 -11.88
C HIS A 454 7.08 27.82 -11.27
N THR A 455 7.01 27.81 -9.94
CA THR A 455 5.81 27.39 -9.20
C THR A 455 4.90 28.59 -9.03
N ASP A 456 3.70 28.51 -9.62
CA ASP A 456 2.68 29.55 -9.51
C ASP A 456 1.72 29.18 -8.38
N PHE A 457 1.70 30.01 -7.33
CA PHE A 457 0.88 29.77 -6.15
C PHE A 457 -0.02 30.97 -5.87
N LYS A 458 -1.33 30.75 -5.98
CA LYS A 458 -2.36 31.77 -5.72
C LYS A 458 -3.26 31.31 -4.59
N VAL A 459 -3.42 32.17 -3.59
CA VAL A 459 -4.37 31.96 -2.49
C VAL A 459 -5.35 33.12 -2.50
N ASP A 460 -6.62 32.79 -2.66
CA ASP A 460 -7.73 33.69 -2.47
C ASP A 460 -8.38 33.41 -1.11
N GLU A 461 -8.31 34.38 -0.21
CA GLU A 461 -8.88 34.29 1.13
C GLU A 461 -10.08 35.21 1.23
N LYS A 462 -11.26 34.60 1.41
CA LYS A 462 -12.48 35.33 1.68
C LYS A 462 -12.85 35.19 3.16
N PHE A 463 -12.93 36.31 3.86
CA PHE A 463 -13.44 36.33 5.22
C PHE A 463 -14.91 35.91 5.22
N LEU A 464 -15.28 34.96 6.10
CA LEU A 464 -16.67 34.52 6.26
C LEU A 464 -17.28 35.07 7.56
N ARG A 465 -16.64 34.78 8.69
CA ARG A 465 -17.22 35.01 10.02
C ARG A 465 -16.14 35.30 11.04
N HIS A 466 -16.34 36.31 11.86
CA HIS A 466 -15.57 36.52 13.09
C HIS A 466 -16.46 36.27 14.29
N VAL A 467 -16.07 35.31 15.12
CA VAL A 467 -16.79 34.88 16.32
C VAL A 467 -16.01 35.33 17.54
N VAL A 468 -16.67 36.02 18.46
CA VAL A 468 -16.16 36.38 19.78
C VAL A 468 -16.91 35.53 20.80
N LEU A 469 -16.19 34.64 21.48
CA LEU A 469 -16.71 33.86 22.59
C LEU A 469 -16.80 34.77 23.82
N ILE A 470 -17.97 34.81 24.43
CA ILE A 470 -18.22 35.52 25.67
C ILE A 470 -17.95 34.53 26.81
N THR A 471 -17.02 34.85 27.70
CA THR A 471 -16.66 34.00 28.84
C THR A 471 -17.12 34.61 30.17
N ASP A 472 -17.49 33.77 31.14
CA ASP A 472 -17.70 34.20 32.52
C ASP A 472 -16.37 34.47 33.24
N ASP A 473 -16.44 34.97 34.48
CA ASP A 473 -15.27 35.30 35.31
C ASP A 473 -14.40 34.07 35.67
N ASN A 474 -14.92 32.85 35.43
CA ASN A 474 -14.22 31.58 35.61
C ASN A 474 -13.64 31.03 34.29
N GLY A 475 -13.81 31.74 33.17
CA GLY A 475 -13.31 31.35 31.85
C GLY A 475 -14.22 30.37 31.08
N HIS A 476 -15.43 30.07 31.55
CA HIS A 476 -16.39 29.24 30.82
C HIS A 476 -17.10 30.06 29.74
N VAL A 477 -17.21 29.48 28.55
CA VAL A 477 -17.93 30.11 27.42
C VAL A 477 -19.43 30.12 27.72
N ILE A 478 -20.00 31.32 27.89
CA ILE A 478 -21.42 31.57 28.20
C ILE A 478 -22.23 32.06 27.00
N GLY A 479 -21.57 32.38 25.89
CA GLY A 479 -22.23 32.75 24.65
C GLY A 479 -21.26 33.02 23.51
N GLU A 480 -21.78 33.25 22.31
CA GLU A 480 -21.01 33.70 21.16
C GLU A 480 -21.66 34.91 20.50
N ARG A 481 -20.84 35.83 20.01
CA ARG A 481 -21.26 36.93 19.13
C ARG A 481 -20.51 36.80 17.81
N SER A 482 -21.23 36.82 16.69
CA SER A 482 -20.60 36.74 15.37
C SER A 482 -20.90 37.95 14.50
N ILE A 483 -19.91 38.31 13.68
CA ILE A 483 -20.05 39.23 12.55
C ILE A 483 -19.83 38.41 11.29
N GLU A 484 -20.83 38.37 10.42
CA GLU A 484 -20.84 37.67 9.13
C GLU A 484 -20.81 38.72 7.99
N VAL A 485 -20.20 38.36 6.86
CA VAL A 485 -20.13 39.18 5.64
C VAL A 485 -21.14 38.74 4.60
#